data_AF-A0A844DNJ5-F1
#
_entry.id   AF-A0A844DNJ5-F1
#
_cell.length_a   1.000
_cell.length_b   1.000
_cell.length_c   1.000
_cell.angle_alpha   90.00
_cell.angle_beta   90.00
_cell.angle_gamma   90.00
#
_symmetry.space_group_name_H-M   'P 1'
#
loop_
_entity.id
_entity.type
_entity.pdbx_description
1 polymer ?
#
loop_
_entity_poly.entity_id
_entity_poly.type
_entity_poly.pdbx_seq_one_letter_code
_entity_poly.pdbx_strand_id
1 'polypeptide(L)'
;MDDLHITYNHGNGEMLIHLDYFFPCSQVRFNKLLKIIELDWQHEAELKENLKVHFQKRIADLTALWKENSKLYYDSKEKAASTKAIIDSRKHPNGLPLSKDELKEARADFRAYTAAYKQALSDAKSNKRFKERFEKYLESM
;
A
#
# COMPACT_ATOMS: atom_id res chain seq x y z
N MET A 1 -4.04 -0.55 19.56
CA MET A 1 -2.74 -0.68 20.23
C MET A 1 -1.71 -0.77 19.13
N ASP A 2 -1.04 0.34 18.86
CA ASP A 2 -0.05 0.44 17.78
C ASP A 2 1.38 0.38 18.33
N ASP A 3 1.52 -0.02 19.60
CA ASP A 3 2.77 -0.02 20.35
C ASP A 3 3.05 -1.41 20.90
N LEU A 4 4.33 -1.79 20.91
CA LEU A 4 4.85 -3.01 21.49
C LEU A 4 5.78 -2.64 22.66
N HIS A 5 5.41 -3.06 23.86
CA HIS A 5 6.16 -2.80 25.10
C HIS A 5 6.95 -4.05 25.45
N ILE A 6 8.28 -3.96 25.49
CA ILE A 6 9.16 -5.09 25.79
C ILE A 6 9.96 -4.77 27.04
N THR A 7 9.95 -5.67 28.02
CA THR A 7 10.78 -5.58 29.21
C THR A 7 11.97 -6.54 29.09
N TYR A 8 13.14 -6.14 29.57
CA TYR A 8 14.34 -6.97 29.55
C TYR A 8 15.15 -6.75 30.82
N ASN A 9 16.21 -7.53 31.01
CA ASN A 9 17.03 -7.50 32.24
C ASN A 9 16.21 -7.70 33.53
N HIS A 10 15.29 -8.67 33.54
CA HIS A 10 14.42 -8.97 34.69
C HIS A 10 13.56 -7.78 35.13
N GLY A 11 13.03 -7.00 34.17
CA GLY A 11 12.16 -5.85 34.44
C GLY A 11 12.92 -4.55 34.76
N ASN A 12 14.25 -4.53 34.66
CA ASN A 12 15.05 -3.32 34.89
C ASN A 12 15.30 -2.49 33.62
N GLY A 13 14.86 -2.98 32.46
CA GLY A 13 14.94 -2.28 31.19
C GLY A 13 13.63 -2.39 30.42
N GLU A 14 13.28 -1.33 29.70
CA GLU A 14 12.07 -1.25 28.90
C GLU A 14 12.39 -0.72 27.50
N MET A 15 11.61 -1.16 26.52
CA MET A 15 11.64 -0.69 25.15
C MET A 15 10.20 -0.54 24.63
N LEU A 16 9.92 0.62 24.06
CA LEU A 16 8.66 0.93 23.39
C LEU A 16 8.88 1.00 21.89
N ILE A 17 8.09 0.25 21.12
CA ILE A 17 8.15 0.28 19.65
C ILE A 17 6.79 0.66 19.11
N HIS A 18 6.73 1.79 18.42
CA HIS A 18 5.57 2.18 17.63
C HIS A 18 5.56 1.39 16.31
N LEU A 19 4.63 0.44 16.18
CA LEU A 19 4.55 -0.55 15.11
C LEU A 19 4.43 0.11 13.72
N ASP A 20 3.57 1.11 13.57
CA ASP A 20 3.34 1.79 12.28
C ASP A 20 4.56 2.59 11.80
N TYR A 21 5.40 3.07 12.71
CA TYR A 21 6.64 3.77 12.37
C TYR A 21 7.79 2.80 12.12
N PHE A 22 7.81 1.68 12.83
CA PHE A 22 8.86 0.68 12.71
C PHE A 22 8.68 -0.21 11.46
N PHE A 23 7.43 -0.57 11.15
CA PHE A 23 7.09 -1.46 10.03
C PHE A 23 6.60 -0.68 8.80
N PRO A 24 6.91 -1.17 7.58
CA PRO A 24 7.71 -2.36 7.29
C PRO A 24 9.22 -2.11 7.43
N CYS A 25 9.93 -3.01 8.12
CA CYS A 25 11.39 -2.97 8.28
C CYS A 25 12.12 -3.97 7.35
N SER A 26 13.44 -4.13 7.49
CA SER A 26 14.16 -5.21 6.79
C SER A 26 14.02 -6.53 7.56
N GLN A 27 14.14 -7.67 6.88
CA GLN A 27 14.13 -8.99 7.56
C GLN A 27 15.19 -9.08 8.66
N VAL A 28 16.37 -8.49 8.45
CA VAL A 28 17.44 -8.45 9.44
C VAL A 28 17.02 -7.69 10.70
N ARG A 29 16.34 -6.54 10.54
CA ARG A 29 15.81 -5.77 11.69
C ARG A 29 14.67 -6.52 12.38
N PHE A 30 13.82 -7.19 11.62
CA PHE A 30 12.74 -8.01 12.17
C PHE A 30 13.29 -9.17 13.01
N ASN A 31 14.25 -9.94 12.49
CA ASN A 31 14.88 -11.03 13.24
C ASN A 31 15.60 -10.53 14.51
N LYS A 32 16.15 -9.30 14.48
CA LYS A 32 16.71 -8.67 15.69
C LYS A 32 15.63 -8.35 16.73
N LEU A 33 14.48 -7.84 16.28
CA LEU A 33 13.34 -7.59 17.16
C LEU A 33 12.85 -8.88 17.83
N LEU A 34 12.71 -9.98 17.07
CA LEU A 34 12.32 -11.28 17.65
C LEU A 34 13.27 -11.73 18.76
N LYS A 35 14.59 -11.60 18.56
CA LYS A 35 15.60 -11.88 19.59
C LYS A 35 15.49 -10.98 20.83
N ILE A 36 15.03 -9.75 20.67
CA ILE A 36 14.80 -8.83 21.80
C ILE A 36 13.53 -9.25 22.56
N ILE A 37 12.48 -9.63 21.85
CA ILE A 37 11.24 -10.14 22.46
C ILE A 37 11.51 -11.42 23.26
N GLU A 38 12.40 -12.29 22.80
CA GLU A 38 12.84 -13.49 23.55
C GLU A 38 13.51 -13.16 24.90
N LEU A 39 14.04 -11.94 25.10
CA LEU A 39 14.56 -11.52 26.40
C LEU A 39 13.44 -11.27 27.42
N ASP A 40 12.23 -10.98 26.94
CA ASP A 40 11.01 -10.87 27.74
C ASP A 40 10.27 -12.21 27.79
N TRP A 41 10.93 -13.26 28.28
CA TRP A 41 10.41 -14.62 28.26
C TRP A 41 9.02 -14.78 28.93
N GLN A 42 8.67 -13.88 29.87
CA GLN A 42 7.37 -13.89 30.54
C GLN A 42 6.23 -13.43 29.62
N HIS A 43 6.52 -12.47 28.73
CA HIS A 43 5.53 -11.88 27.83
C HIS A 43 5.76 -12.25 26.35
N GLU A 44 6.77 -13.07 26.03
CA GLU A 44 7.17 -13.41 24.66
C GLU A 44 5.98 -13.85 23.78
N ALA A 45 5.16 -14.77 24.30
CA ALA A 45 4.01 -15.30 23.57
C ALA A 45 2.96 -14.21 23.27
N GLU A 46 2.68 -13.34 24.24
CA GLU A 46 1.76 -12.22 24.09
C GLU A 46 2.29 -11.20 23.08
N LEU A 47 3.58 -10.85 23.17
CA LEU A 47 4.25 -9.91 22.26
C LEU A 47 4.25 -10.42 20.81
N LYS A 48 4.54 -11.72 20.61
CA LYS A 48 4.45 -12.36 19.28
C LYS A 48 3.02 -12.39 18.76
N GLU A 49 2.03 -12.63 19.62
CA GLU A 49 0.62 -12.61 19.22
C GLU A 49 0.16 -11.19 18.83
N ASN A 50 0.57 -10.16 19.58
CA ASN A 50 0.29 -8.76 19.24
C ASN A 50 0.87 -8.39 17.87
N LEU A 51 2.09 -8.84 17.56
CA LEU A 51 2.68 -8.68 16.22
C LEU A 51 1.88 -9.40 15.13
N LYS A 52 1.44 -10.65 15.38
CA LYS A 52 0.63 -11.42 14.42
C LYS A 52 -0.68 -10.70 14.10
N VAL A 53 -1.41 -10.25 15.13
CA VAL A 53 -2.67 -9.50 14.97
C VAL A 53 -2.43 -8.22 14.17
N HIS A 54 -1.37 -7.47 14.49
CA HIS A 54 -1.02 -6.26 13.74
C HIS A 54 -0.73 -6.57 12.26
N PHE A 55 0.11 -7.56 11.97
CA PHE A 55 0.46 -7.92 10.59
C PHE A 55 -0.75 -8.43 9.80
N GLN A 56 -1.63 -9.24 10.41
CA GLN A 56 -2.86 -9.69 9.76
C GLN A 56 -3.79 -8.52 9.40
N LYS A 57 -3.94 -7.54 10.29
CA LYS A 57 -4.68 -6.30 10.01
C LYS A 57 -4.05 -5.53 8.84
N ARG A 58 -2.73 -5.33 8.86
CA ARG A 58 -2.03 -4.64 7.76
C ARG A 58 -2.15 -5.38 6.42
N ILE A 59 -2.10 -6.71 6.42
CA ILE A 59 -2.31 -7.52 5.21
C ILE A 59 -3.72 -7.32 4.66
N ALA A 60 -4.74 -7.31 5.53
CA ALA A 60 -6.12 -7.05 5.12
C ALA A 60 -6.28 -5.65 4.50
N ASP A 61 -5.75 -4.62 5.17
CA ASP A 61 -5.77 -3.23 4.68
C ASP A 61 -5.09 -3.10 3.31
N LEU A 62 -3.88 -3.65 3.18
CA LEU A 62 -3.11 -3.60 1.93
C LEU A 62 -3.80 -4.38 0.80
N THR A 63 -4.49 -5.47 1.12
CA THR A 63 -5.27 -6.24 0.14
C THR A 63 -6.47 -5.43 -0.35
N ALA A 64 -7.17 -4.72 0.53
CA ALA A 64 -8.27 -3.82 0.17
C ALA A 64 -7.77 -2.68 -0.72
N LEU A 65 -6.71 -1.99 -0.31
CA LEU A 65 -6.08 -0.91 -1.08
C LEU A 65 -5.55 -1.39 -2.43
N TRP A 66 -5.02 -2.60 -2.52
CA TRP A 66 -4.58 -3.18 -3.79
C TRP A 66 -5.75 -3.38 -4.76
N LYS A 67 -6.88 -3.90 -4.28
CA LYS A 67 -8.10 -4.07 -5.11
C LYS A 67 -8.64 -2.73 -5.58
N GLU A 68 -8.72 -1.74 -4.69
CA GLU A 68 -9.19 -0.39 -5.01
C GLU A 68 -8.31 0.29 -6.06
N ASN A 69 -6.99 0.31 -5.84
CA ASN A 69 -6.04 0.90 -6.78
C ASN A 69 -6.02 0.16 -8.13
N SER A 70 -6.21 -1.16 -8.12
CA SER A 70 -6.34 -1.94 -9.36
C SER A 70 -7.57 -1.51 -10.15
N LYS A 71 -8.73 -1.32 -9.48
CA LYS A 71 -9.95 -0.81 -10.12
C LYS A 71 -9.71 0.59 -10.70
N LEU A 72 -9.16 1.51 -9.90
CA LEU A 72 -8.86 2.88 -10.33
C LEU A 72 -7.92 2.92 -11.55
N TYR A 73 -6.95 2.01 -11.59
CA TYR A 73 -6.05 1.85 -12.73
C TYR A 73 -6.82 1.50 -14.01
N TYR A 74 -7.68 0.48 -13.98
CA TYR A 74 -8.44 0.08 -15.16
C TYR A 74 -9.42 1.16 -15.61
N ASP A 75 -10.19 1.74 -14.67
CA ASP A 75 -11.16 2.81 -14.97
C ASP A 75 -10.47 4.04 -15.60
N SER A 76 -9.35 4.48 -15.02
CA SER A 76 -8.60 5.64 -15.53
C SER A 76 -7.90 5.35 -16.84
N LYS A 77 -7.44 4.10 -17.05
CA LYS A 77 -6.80 3.69 -18.30
C LYS A 77 -7.80 3.63 -19.45
N GLU A 78 -9.02 3.13 -19.19
CA GLU A 78 -10.11 3.11 -20.16
C GLU A 78 -10.51 4.54 -20.54
N LYS A 79 -10.74 5.41 -19.56
CA LYS A 79 -11.01 6.84 -19.79
C LYS A 79 -9.92 7.50 -20.62
N ALA A 80 -8.65 7.28 -20.28
CA ALA A 80 -7.53 7.81 -21.05
C ALA A 80 -7.52 7.32 -22.51
N ALA A 81 -7.83 6.04 -22.76
CA ALA A 81 -7.89 5.49 -24.11
C ALA A 81 -9.03 6.10 -24.94
N SER A 82 -10.22 6.22 -24.35
CA SER A 82 -11.40 6.83 -24.98
C SER A 82 -11.15 8.32 -25.28
N THR A 83 -10.63 9.08 -24.32
CA THR A 83 -10.28 10.50 -24.53
C THR A 83 -9.19 10.66 -25.59
N LYS A 84 -8.22 9.74 -25.65
CA LYS A 84 -7.19 9.76 -26.69
C LYS A 84 -7.79 9.57 -28.09
N ALA A 85 -8.72 8.63 -28.26
CA ALA A 85 -9.41 8.42 -29.54
C ALA A 85 -10.21 9.65 -29.99
N ILE A 86 -10.82 10.38 -29.05
CA ILE A 86 -11.51 11.66 -29.30
C ILE A 86 -10.51 12.73 -29.77
N ILE A 87 -9.37 12.86 -29.09
CA ILE A 87 -8.30 13.82 -29.46
C ILE A 87 -7.74 13.51 -30.86
N ASP A 88 -7.48 12.24 -31.15
CA ASP A 88 -6.87 11.79 -32.40
C ASP A 88 -7.84 11.96 -33.58
N SER A 89 -9.12 11.63 -33.39
CA SER A 89 -10.15 11.78 -34.42
C SER A 89 -10.63 13.22 -34.61
N ARG A 90 -10.45 14.08 -33.58
CA ARG A 90 -11.02 15.44 -33.47
C ARG A 90 -12.54 15.47 -33.69
N LYS A 91 -13.21 14.36 -33.39
CA LYS A 91 -14.66 14.21 -33.50
C LYS A 91 -15.24 13.62 -32.21
N HIS A 92 -16.44 14.05 -31.91
CA HIS A 92 -17.33 13.39 -30.97
C HIS A 92 -17.67 11.97 -31.45
N PRO A 93 -18.11 11.06 -30.55
CA PRO A 93 -18.55 9.72 -30.94
C PRO A 93 -19.66 9.69 -31.99
N ASN A 94 -20.48 10.75 -32.05
CA ASN A 94 -21.53 10.93 -33.06
C ASN A 94 -21.02 11.46 -34.41
N GLY A 95 -19.70 11.65 -34.58
CA GLY A 95 -19.06 12.10 -35.81
C GLY A 95 -18.97 13.61 -35.99
N LEU A 96 -19.58 14.42 -35.10
CA LEU A 96 -19.48 15.87 -35.14
C LEU A 96 -18.07 16.34 -34.75
N PRO A 97 -17.52 17.40 -35.37
CA PRO A 97 -16.21 17.93 -35.01
C PRO A 97 -16.22 18.53 -33.60
N LEU A 98 -15.10 18.40 -32.88
CA LEU A 98 -14.88 19.12 -31.63
C LEU A 98 -14.50 20.58 -31.88
N SER A 99 -14.99 21.46 -31.01
CA SER A 99 -14.51 22.83 -30.89
C SER A 99 -13.08 22.87 -30.33
N LYS A 100 -12.45 24.06 -30.42
CA LYS A 100 -11.11 24.27 -29.87
C LYS A 100 -11.06 24.13 -28.35
N ASP A 101 -12.11 24.60 -27.67
CA ASP A 101 -12.19 24.56 -26.21
C ASP A 101 -12.41 23.12 -25.71
N GLU A 102 -13.31 22.36 -26.34
CA GLU A 102 -13.50 20.94 -26.03
C GLU A 102 -12.22 20.13 -26.30
N LEU A 103 -11.49 20.44 -27.37
CA LEU A 103 -10.21 19.75 -27.65
C LEU A 103 -9.15 20.08 -26.59
N LYS A 104 -9.15 21.30 -26.05
CA LYS A 104 -8.25 21.72 -24.96
C LYS A 104 -8.60 20.99 -23.67
N GLU A 105 -9.88 20.89 -23.34
CA GLU A 105 -10.40 20.16 -22.20
C GLU A 105 -10.09 18.67 -22.30
N ALA A 106 -10.38 18.03 -23.44
CA ALA A 106 -10.06 16.63 -23.68
C ALA A 106 -8.55 16.34 -23.48
N ARG A 107 -7.67 17.26 -23.90
CA ARG A 107 -6.22 17.12 -23.65
C ARG A 107 -5.86 17.25 -22.18
N ALA A 108 -6.54 18.10 -21.41
CA ALA A 108 -6.34 18.22 -19.98
C ALA A 108 -6.81 16.95 -19.26
N ASP A 109 -7.99 16.45 -19.59
CA ASP A 109 -8.55 15.20 -19.08
C ASP A 109 -7.65 14.01 -19.39
N PHE A 110 -7.17 13.90 -20.63
CA PHE A 110 -6.24 12.84 -21.02
C PHE A 110 -4.97 12.84 -20.16
N ARG A 111 -4.42 14.02 -19.84
CA ARG A 111 -3.27 14.15 -18.94
C ARG A 111 -3.63 13.72 -17.51
N ALA A 112 -4.78 14.15 -17.01
CA ALA A 112 -5.26 13.80 -15.67
C ALA A 112 -5.47 12.29 -15.53
N TYR A 113 -6.20 11.66 -16.45
CA TYR A 113 -6.41 10.20 -16.47
C TYR A 113 -5.09 9.44 -16.63
N THR A 114 -4.17 9.97 -17.43
CA THR A 114 -2.84 9.37 -17.60
C THR A 114 -2.03 9.40 -16.32
N ALA A 115 -2.04 10.52 -15.59
CA ALA A 115 -1.40 10.62 -14.29
C ALA A 115 -2.06 9.67 -13.29
N ALA A 116 -3.40 9.65 -13.24
CA ALA A 116 -4.17 8.82 -12.33
C ALA A 116 -3.88 7.32 -12.50
N TYR A 117 -3.93 6.77 -13.73
CA TYR A 117 -3.66 5.34 -13.90
C TYR A 117 -2.19 4.99 -13.60
N LYS A 118 -1.24 5.88 -13.90
CA LYS A 118 0.18 5.65 -13.57
C LYS A 118 0.40 5.60 -12.06
N GLN A 119 -0.23 6.52 -11.34
CA GLN A 119 -0.19 6.56 -9.89
C GLN A 119 -0.85 5.32 -9.28
N ALA A 120 -2.07 5.00 -9.69
CA ALA A 120 -2.80 3.82 -9.22
C ALA A 120 -2.03 2.51 -9.46
N LEU A 121 -1.33 2.38 -10.61
CA LEU A 121 -0.46 1.24 -10.88
C LEU A 121 0.75 1.18 -9.94
N SER A 122 1.37 2.32 -9.66
CA SER A 122 2.49 2.42 -8.71
C SER A 122 2.06 2.03 -7.30
N ASP A 123 0.90 2.53 -6.86
CA ASP A 123 0.36 2.26 -5.54
C ASP A 123 -0.05 0.79 -5.40
N ALA A 124 -0.73 0.22 -6.40
CA ALA A 124 -1.07 -1.20 -6.42
C ALA A 124 0.17 -2.09 -6.31
N LYS A 125 1.26 -1.76 -7.04
CA LYS A 125 2.53 -2.50 -6.94
C LYS A 125 3.17 -2.37 -5.56
N SER A 126 3.14 -1.18 -4.98
CA SER A 126 3.70 -0.91 -3.65
C SER A 126 2.92 -1.66 -2.56
N ASN A 127 1.58 -1.61 -2.61
CA ASN A 127 0.70 -2.33 -1.68
C ASN A 127 0.94 -3.84 -1.74
N LYS A 128 1.08 -4.40 -2.94
CA LYS A 128 1.41 -5.82 -3.12
C LYS A 128 2.75 -6.18 -2.47
N ARG A 129 3.80 -5.38 -2.70
CA ARG A 129 5.14 -5.63 -2.10
C ARG A 129 5.12 -5.53 -0.57
N PHE A 130 4.37 -4.58 -0.01
CA PHE A 130 4.23 -4.46 1.44
C PHE A 130 3.46 -5.63 2.03
N LYS A 131 2.37 -6.06 1.38
CA LYS A 131 1.62 -7.25 1.77
C LYS A 131 2.52 -8.47 1.86
N GLU A 132 3.26 -8.77 0.79
CA GLU A 132 4.21 -9.89 0.72
C GLU A 132 5.26 -9.83 1.84
N ARG A 133 5.67 -8.62 2.23
CA ARG A 133 6.63 -8.43 3.32
C ARG A 133 6.03 -8.75 4.69
N PHE A 134 4.79 -8.34 4.95
CA PHE A 134 4.07 -8.70 6.18
C PHE A 134 3.76 -10.20 6.24
N GLU A 135 3.42 -10.83 5.12
CA GLU A 135 3.24 -12.29 5.02
C GLU A 135 4.55 -13.02 5.38
N LYS A 136 5.69 -12.55 4.86
CA LYS A 136 6.99 -13.10 5.21
C LYS A 136 7.34 -12.97 6.70
N TYR A 137 6.94 -11.88 7.36
CA TYR A 137 7.13 -11.75 8.80
C TYR A 137 6.33 -12.80 9.57
N LEU A 138 5.08 -13.07 9.17
CA LEU A 138 4.25 -14.11 9.76
C LEU A 138 4.86 -15.51 9.57
N GLU A 139 5.44 -15.79 8.41
CA GLU A 139 6.14 -17.07 8.13
C GLU A 139 7.43 -17.25 8.95
N SER A 140 8.04 -16.15 9.40
CA SER A 140 9.33 -16.15 10.10
C SER A 140 9.20 -16.10 11.63
N MET A 141 7.97 -16.09 12.16
CA MET A 141 7.67 -16.09 13.60
C MET A 141 7.23 -17.47 14.07
#